data_AF-A0A662J1T6-F1
#
_entry.id   AF-A0A662J1T6-F1
#
_cell.length_a   1.000
_cell.length_b   1.000
_cell.length_c   1.000
_cell.angle_alpha   90.00
_cell.angle_beta   90.00
_cell.angle_gamma   90.00
#
_symmetry.space_group_name_H-M   'P 1'
#
loop_
_entity.id
_entity.type
_entity.pdbx_description
1 polymer ?
#
loop_
_entity_poly.entity_id
_entity_poly.type
_entity_poly.pdbx_seq_one_letter_code
_entity_poly.pdbx_strand_id
1 'polypeptide(L)'
;MTSSRTASITVRAKEKSLTLWFEDAQGNQITEVLEGETFYICGEFLEDGAPLSNEDIHIYLTDSAGNPTDFLATVTTDANGRYSCPTQAPSVTSDTIYYFRAYDDEQKPLI
;
A
#
# COMPACT_ATOMS: atom_id res chain seq x y z
N MET A 1 -29.20 -34.12 36.92
CA MET A 1 -29.15 -32.68 36.55
C MET A 1 -27.97 -32.50 35.63
N THR A 2 -28.20 -32.45 34.32
CA THR A 2 -27.14 -32.28 33.32
C THR A 2 -26.95 -30.79 33.10
N SER A 3 -25.92 -30.20 33.68
CA SER A 3 -25.53 -28.82 33.39
C SER A 3 -24.93 -28.79 31.99
N SER A 4 -25.75 -28.53 30.98
CA SER A 4 -25.25 -28.21 29.65
C SER A 4 -24.57 -26.84 29.73
N ARG A 5 -23.24 -26.81 29.65
CA ARG A 5 -22.47 -25.58 29.49
C ARG A 5 -22.27 -25.36 28.00
N THR A 6 -23.06 -24.49 27.39
CA THR A 6 -22.81 -24.04 26.01
C THR A 6 -21.79 -22.92 26.07
N ALA A 7 -20.50 -23.25 25.97
CA ALA A 7 -19.48 -22.25 25.71
C ALA A 7 -19.57 -21.84 24.24
N SER A 8 -19.57 -20.54 23.96
CA SER A 8 -19.40 -20.01 22.61
C SER A 8 -17.92 -19.81 22.31
N ILE A 9 -17.55 -19.99 21.05
CA ILE A 9 -16.27 -19.54 20.50
C ILE A 9 -16.52 -18.34 19.58
N THR A 10 -15.58 -17.41 19.55
CA THR A 10 -15.56 -16.33 18.56
C THR A 10 -14.48 -16.64 17.54
N VAL A 11 -14.85 -16.65 16.26
CA VAL A 11 -13.93 -16.84 15.14
C VAL A 11 -13.89 -15.51 14.38
N ARG A 12 -12.69 -14.96 14.18
CA ARG A 12 -12.44 -13.75 13.38
C ARG A 12 -11.25 -13.99 12.48
N ALA A 13 -11.32 -13.49 11.24
CA ALA A 13 -10.14 -13.37 10.40
C ALA A 13 -9.35 -12.13 10.86
N LYS A 14 -8.02 -12.24 10.92
CA LYS A 14 -7.16 -11.05 11.01
C LYS A 14 -7.03 -10.48 9.60
N GLU A 15 -7.84 -9.49 9.29
CA GLU A 15 -7.78 -8.83 7.98
C GLU A 15 -6.73 -7.74 8.03
N LYS A 16 -5.68 -7.90 7.22
CA LYS A 16 -4.72 -6.85 6.91
C LYS A 16 -5.29 -6.00 5.77
N SER A 17 -5.27 -4.69 5.92
CA SER A 17 -5.68 -3.72 4.91
C SER A 17 -4.48 -2.87 4.52
N LEU A 18 -4.07 -2.96 3.26
CA LEU A 18 -3.01 -2.15 2.67
C LEU A 18 -3.60 -1.31 1.54
N THR A 19 -3.59 0.00 1.70
CA THR A 19 -4.13 0.94 0.72
C THR A 19 -3.01 1.68 -0.01
N LEU A 20 -3.31 2.24 -1.18
CA LEU A 20 -2.39 3.08 -1.94
C LEU A 20 -3.16 4.22 -2.61
N TRP A 21 -2.63 5.43 -2.53
CA TRP A 21 -3.09 6.62 -3.26
C TRP A 21 -1.90 7.51 -3.61
N PHE A 22 -2.14 8.59 -4.35
CA PHE A 22 -1.09 9.53 -4.77
C PHE A 22 -1.36 10.91 -4.21
N GLU A 23 -0.31 11.62 -3.81
CA GLU A 23 -0.38 13.01 -3.34
C GLU A 23 0.62 13.91 -4.09
N ASP A 24 0.29 15.20 -4.19
CA ASP A 24 1.23 16.24 -4.60
C ASP A 24 2.15 16.66 -3.43
N ALA A 25 3.10 17.57 -3.68
CA ALA A 25 3.99 18.09 -2.65
C ALA A 25 3.28 18.92 -1.55
N GLN A 26 2.00 19.23 -1.72
CA GLN A 26 1.18 19.95 -0.75
C GLN A 26 0.32 18.99 0.10
N GLY A 27 0.36 17.69 -0.19
CA GLY A 27 -0.44 16.66 0.50
C GLY A 27 -1.87 16.53 -0.03
N ASN A 28 -2.18 17.07 -1.21
CA ASN A 28 -3.47 16.89 -1.85
C ASN A 28 -3.49 15.57 -2.62
N GLN A 29 -4.57 14.80 -2.51
CA GLN A 29 -4.73 13.60 -3.33
C GLN A 29 -4.88 13.95 -4.81
N ILE A 30 -4.12 13.27 -5.65
CA ILE A 30 -4.09 13.46 -7.10
C ILE A 30 -4.27 12.13 -7.82
N THR A 31 -4.68 12.21 -9.09
CA THR A 31 -4.75 11.06 -10.01
C THR A 31 -3.87 11.24 -11.24
N GLU A 32 -3.25 12.42 -11.40
CA GLU A 32 -2.44 12.81 -12.55
C GLU A 32 -1.31 13.72 -12.05
N VAL A 33 -0.15 13.65 -12.70
CA VAL A 33 1.05 14.45 -12.41
C VAL A 33 1.77 14.75 -13.73
N LEU A 34 2.37 15.93 -13.86
CA LEU A 34 3.14 16.26 -15.05
C LEU A 34 4.49 15.52 -15.05
N GLU A 35 5.01 15.24 -16.24
CA GLU A 35 6.32 14.60 -16.36
C GLU A 35 7.42 15.39 -15.63
N GLY A 36 8.35 14.67 -14.99
CA GLY A 36 9.45 15.27 -14.23
C GLY A 36 9.06 15.88 -12.88
N GLU A 37 7.78 16.10 -12.59
CA GLU A 37 7.33 16.57 -11.27
C GLU A 37 7.47 15.47 -10.20
N THR A 38 7.58 15.91 -8.94
CA THR A 38 7.58 15.00 -7.79
C THR A 38 6.15 14.81 -7.30
N PHE A 39 5.77 13.55 -7.13
CA PHE A 39 4.56 13.13 -6.44
C PHE A 39 4.93 12.14 -5.33
N TYR A 40 3.95 11.78 -4.51
CA TYR A 40 4.14 10.88 -3.39
C TYR A 40 3.22 9.69 -3.55
N ILE A 41 3.77 8.48 -3.44
CA ILE A 41 3.00 7.26 -3.33
C ILE A 41 2.75 7.04 -1.85
N CYS A 42 1.50 7.18 -1.44
CA CYS A 42 1.09 7.18 -0.04
C CYS A 42 0.16 5.99 0.23
N GLY A 43 0.06 5.58 1.49
CA GLY A 43 -0.84 4.52 1.89
C GLY A 43 -0.95 4.35 3.40
N GLU A 44 -1.87 3.50 3.84
CA GLU A 44 -1.97 3.03 5.22
C GLU A 44 -1.91 1.51 5.25
N PHE A 45 -1.33 0.97 6.33
CA PHE A 45 -1.29 -0.46 6.61
C PHE A 45 -1.89 -0.74 7.99
N LEU A 46 -2.99 -1.48 8.01
CA LEU A 46 -3.80 -1.75 9.19
C LEU A 46 -4.00 -3.26 9.38
N GLU A 47 -4.11 -3.73 10.63
CA GLU A 47 -4.61 -5.06 10.98
C GLU A 47 -5.84 -4.93 11.89
N ASP A 48 -6.99 -5.48 11.47
CA ASP A 48 -8.27 -5.36 12.21
C ASP A 48 -8.63 -3.90 12.55
N GLY A 49 -8.28 -2.97 11.65
CA GLY A 49 -8.49 -1.52 11.81
C GLY A 49 -7.49 -0.82 12.73
N ALA A 50 -6.52 -1.52 13.32
CA ALA A 50 -5.43 -0.92 14.09
C ALA A 50 -4.21 -0.65 13.20
N PRO A 51 -3.53 0.50 13.35
CA PRO A 51 -2.36 0.83 12.55
C PRO A 51 -1.17 -0.08 12.86
N LEU A 52 -0.49 -0.52 11.81
CA LEU A 52 0.75 -1.29 11.90
C LEU A 52 1.95 -0.38 11.67
N SER A 53 2.73 -0.14 12.73
CA SER A 53 3.92 0.73 12.70
C SER A 53 5.22 -0.05 12.55
N ASN A 54 6.22 0.55 11.93
CA ASN A 54 7.54 -0.05 11.66
C ASN A 54 7.49 -1.30 10.79
N GLU A 55 6.48 -1.41 9.92
CA GLU A 55 6.37 -2.48 8.93
C GLU A 55 6.95 -2.02 7.60
N ASP A 56 7.65 -2.92 6.91
CA ASP A 56 8.18 -2.65 5.58
C ASP A 56 7.12 -2.86 4.50
N ILE A 57 6.96 -1.83 3.67
CA ILE A 57 6.07 -1.79 2.51
C ILE A 57 6.92 -1.69 1.25
N HIS A 58 6.72 -2.62 0.33
CA HIS A 58 7.43 -2.69 -0.93
C HIS A 58 6.53 -2.19 -2.07
N ILE A 59 6.99 -1.18 -2.78
CA ILE A 59 6.26 -0.56 -3.88
C ILE A 59 6.84 -1.05 -5.21
N TYR A 60 5.96 -1.48 -6.10
CA TYR A 60 6.30 -1.97 -7.44
C TYR A 60 5.52 -1.22 -8.50
N LEU A 61 6.11 -1.07 -9.67
CA LEU A 61 5.35 -0.85 -10.90
C LEU A 61 4.69 -2.16 -11.31
N THR A 62 3.50 -2.05 -11.89
CA THR A 62 2.78 -3.19 -12.44
C THR A 62 2.38 -2.94 -13.88
N ASP A 63 2.09 -4.02 -14.60
CA ASP A 63 1.32 -3.92 -15.82
C ASP A 63 -0.15 -3.57 -15.53
N SER A 64 -0.95 -3.38 -16.58
CA SER A 64 -2.38 -3.09 -16.47
C SER A 64 -3.23 -4.25 -15.91
N ALA A 65 -2.68 -5.46 -15.84
CA ALA A 65 -3.32 -6.61 -15.22
C ALA A 65 -2.98 -6.72 -13.71
N GLY A 66 -2.10 -5.85 -13.21
CA GLY A 66 -1.66 -5.84 -11.82
C GLY A 66 -0.51 -6.81 -11.53
N ASN A 67 0.17 -7.34 -12.56
CA ASN A 67 1.37 -8.13 -12.38
C ASN A 67 2.56 -7.21 -12.15
N PRO A 68 3.37 -7.44 -11.10
CA PRO A 68 4.56 -6.65 -10.81
C PRO A 68 5.60 -6.79 -11.92
N THR A 69 6.14 -5.67 -12.39
CA THR A 69 7.16 -5.62 -13.45
C THR A 69 8.50 -5.14 -12.91
N ASP A 70 8.50 -4.13 -12.05
CA ASP A 70 9.72 -3.49 -11.55
C ASP A 70 9.58 -3.10 -10.08
N PHE A 71 10.63 -3.34 -9.30
CA PHE A 71 10.72 -2.87 -7.93
C PHE A 71 11.08 -1.39 -7.91
N LEU A 72 10.32 -0.58 -7.18
CA LEU A 72 10.55 0.86 -7.04
C LEU A 72 11.30 1.18 -5.74
N ALA A 73 10.73 0.81 -4.60
CA ALA A 73 11.23 1.23 -3.30
C ALA A 73 10.72 0.34 -2.16
N THR A 74 11.40 0.42 -1.01
CA THR A 74 10.88 -0.04 0.29
C THR A 74 10.78 1.16 1.21
N VAL A 75 9.65 1.32 1.87
CA VAL A 75 9.39 2.35 2.88
C VAL A 75 8.80 1.70 4.12
N THR A 76 9.01 2.33 5.27
CA THR A 76 8.54 1.81 6.55
C THR A 76 7.35 2.62 7.05
N THR A 77 6.34 1.98 7.61
CA THR A 77 5.17 2.65 8.18
C THR A 77 5.49 3.41 9.46
N ASP A 78 4.84 4.56 9.65
CA ASP A 78 4.95 5.36 10.87
C ASP A 78 4.06 4.83 12.02
N ALA A 79 4.01 5.55 13.13
CA ALA A 79 3.20 5.19 14.30
C ALA A 79 1.67 5.12 14.03
N ASN A 80 1.20 5.75 12.95
CA ASN A 80 -0.19 5.72 12.51
C ASN A 80 -0.42 4.71 11.37
N GLY A 81 0.58 3.87 11.06
CA GLY A 81 0.50 2.91 9.97
C GLY A 81 0.60 3.54 8.58
N ARG A 82 1.00 4.81 8.49
CA ARG A 82 1.11 5.54 7.22
C ARG A 82 2.49 5.37 6.62
N TYR A 83 2.54 5.29 5.31
CA TYR A 83 3.79 5.32 4.56
C TYR A 83 3.69 6.32 3.42
N SER A 84 4.83 6.86 3.02
CA SER A 84 4.95 7.77 1.89
C SER A 84 6.29 7.58 1.20
N CYS A 85 6.27 7.51 -0.13
CA CYS A 85 7.45 7.39 -0.97
C CYS A 85 7.52 8.55 -1.97
N PRO A 86 8.47 9.50 -1.84
CA PRO A 86 8.68 10.52 -2.84
C PRO A 86 9.13 9.86 -4.16
N THR A 87 8.43 10.16 -5.25
CA THR A 87 8.67 9.56 -6.56
C THR A 87 8.69 10.67 -7.61
N GLN A 88 9.63 10.60 -8.55
CA GLN A 88 9.66 11.51 -9.69
C GLN A 88 8.92 10.89 -10.87
N ALA A 89 8.00 11.64 -11.46
CA ALA A 89 7.32 11.23 -12.69
C ALA A 89 8.35 11.10 -13.83
N PRO A 90 8.38 9.98 -14.56
CA PRO A 90 9.29 9.81 -15.68
C PRO A 90 8.97 10.80 -16.81
N SER A 91 9.98 11.12 -17.62
CA SER A 91 9.78 11.88 -18.85
C SER A 91 9.07 11.02 -19.91
N VAL A 92 7.99 11.53 -20.50
CA VAL A 92 7.16 10.84 -21.48
C VAL A 92 6.85 11.74 -22.66
N THR A 93 6.82 11.18 -23.87
CA THR A 93 6.54 11.96 -25.10
C THR A 93 5.05 12.09 -25.41
N SER A 94 4.18 11.43 -24.63
CA SER A 94 2.72 11.42 -24.75
C SER A 94 2.10 10.95 -23.44
N ASP A 95 0.81 11.23 -23.24
CA ASP A 95 0.04 10.76 -22.09
C ASP A 95 0.23 9.25 -21.88
N THR A 96 0.68 8.88 -20.69
CA THR A 96 1.07 7.51 -20.33
C THR A 96 0.49 7.17 -18.97
N ILE A 97 -0.07 5.97 -18.84
CA ILE A 97 -0.62 5.47 -17.57
C ILE A 97 0.40 4.53 -16.95
N TYR A 98 0.76 4.79 -15.69
CA TYR A 98 1.56 3.91 -14.86
C TYR A 98 0.68 3.27 -13.78
N TYR A 99 0.88 1.99 -13.54
CA TYR A 99 0.19 1.27 -12.47
C TYR A 99 1.19 0.95 -11.37
N PHE A 100 0.76 1.12 -10.12
CA PHE A 100 1.57 0.87 -8.94
C PHE A 100 0.82 -0.02 -7.97
N ARG A 101 1.57 -0.84 -7.23
CA ARG A 101 1.03 -1.65 -6.16
C ARG A 101 2.01 -1.73 -5.00
N ALA A 102 1.46 -1.66 -3.80
CA ALA A 102 2.19 -1.90 -2.56
C ALA A 102 1.95 -3.33 -2.08
N TYR A 103 2.99 -3.91 -1.46
CA TYR A 103 2.99 -5.23 -0.86
C TYR A 103 3.63 -5.15 0.53
N ASP A 104 3.13 -5.94 1.48
CA ASP A 104 3.86 -6.19 2.72
C ASP A 104 5.01 -7.19 2.49
N ASP A 105 5.84 -7.40 3.51
CA ASP A 105 6.99 -8.33 3.41
C ASP A 105 6.56 -9.78 3.13
N GLU A 106 5.35 -10.18 3.57
CA GLU A 106 4.80 -11.52 3.38
C GLU A 106 4.32 -11.76 1.93
N GLN A 107 3.84 -10.71 1.26
CA GLN A 107 3.20 -10.80 -0.06
C GLN A 107 4.08 -10.25 -1.19
N LYS A 108 5.32 -9.85 -0.89
CA LYS A 108 6.19 -9.24 -1.90
C LYS A 108 6.49 -10.22 -3.06
N PRO A 109 6.44 -9.74 -4.31
CA PRO A 109 6.77 -10.55 -5.47
C PRO A 109 8.25 -10.99 -5.51
N LEU A 110 8.48 -12.19 -6.03
CA LEU A 110 9.81 -12.65 -6.46
C LEU A 110 9.89 -12.49 -7.98
N ILE A 111 10.38 -11.34 -8.44
CA ILE A 111 10.54 -11.01 -9.86
C ILE A 111 12.02 -10.93 -10.24
#